data_AF-A0A2N0UZU3-F1
#
_entry.id   AF-A0A2N0UZU3-F1
#
_cell.length_a   1.000
_cell.length_b   1.000
_cell.length_c   1.000
_cell.angle_alpha   90.00
_cell.angle_beta   90.00
_cell.angle_gamma   90.00
#
_symmetry.space_group_name_H-M   'P 1'
#
loop_
_entity.id
_entity.type
_entity.pdbx_description
1 polymer ?
#
loop_
_entity_poly.entity_id
_entity_poly.type
_entity_poly.pdbx_seq_one_letter_code
_entity_poly.pdbx_strand_id
1 'polypeptide(L)'
;MSGRHAANSSKKPLIIVICAVVLVALIAGAVILFMNFSGKNDNSATTVPTSAISTTAVNTDPTQNISDSASEPTQPAAESGVTSQEPTEQGFTSESSDNDSEIVVPTISGEEQKPKFSATLVPYYAKDENSSEEVSLRDLFGSAYSGGGFTFNEDGTFIDGITNTSANSGAYIVEGDNIIITYSNDKNVIAAVTEWNGNVPKEFTVNFGGITVSFK
;
A
#
# COMPACT_ATOMS: atom_id res chain seq x y z
N MET A 1 13.46 12.22 79.87
CA MET A 1 12.70 12.53 78.64
C MET A 1 13.71 12.82 77.55
N SER A 2 13.78 11.98 76.51
CA SER A 2 14.60 12.25 75.32
C SER A 2 13.92 11.64 74.11
N GLY A 3 13.21 12.48 73.35
CA GLY A 3 12.58 12.11 72.09
C GLY A 3 13.55 12.38 70.95
N ARG A 4 13.91 11.33 70.21
CA ARG A 4 14.65 11.44 68.95
C ARG A 4 13.64 11.71 67.83
N HIS A 5 13.78 12.83 67.14
CA HIS A 5 13.06 13.11 65.90
C HIS A 5 13.65 12.25 64.77
N ALA A 6 12.83 11.36 64.21
CA ALA A 6 13.16 10.63 62.99
C ALA A 6 12.92 11.56 61.78
N ALA A 7 13.98 11.84 61.02
CA ALA A 7 13.89 12.57 59.77
C ALA A 7 13.28 11.68 58.68
N ASN A 8 12.12 12.08 58.18
CA ASN A 8 11.39 11.47 57.08
C ASN A 8 11.98 11.99 55.76
N SER A 9 12.84 11.17 55.11
CA SER A 9 13.34 11.45 53.77
C SER A 9 12.29 11.08 52.71
N SER A 10 11.76 12.09 52.04
CA SER A 10 10.81 11.92 50.93
C SER A 10 11.59 11.56 49.66
N LYS A 11 11.61 10.27 49.28
CA LYS A 11 12.27 9.75 48.06
C LYS A 11 11.56 10.14 46.73
N LYS A 12 10.57 11.03 46.79
CA LYS A 12 9.72 11.41 45.65
C LYS A 12 10.40 12.26 44.55
N PRO A 13 11.38 13.16 44.82
CA PRO A 13 12.01 13.92 43.74
C PRO A 13 13.01 13.09 42.93
N LEU A 14 13.61 12.05 43.52
CA LEU A 14 14.63 11.23 42.85
C LEU A 14 14.05 10.40 41.70
N ILE A 15 12.85 9.84 41.87
CA ILE A 15 12.16 9.03 40.85
C ILE A 15 11.76 9.88 39.64
N ILE A 16 11.28 11.10 39.86
CA ILE A 16 10.91 12.03 38.78
C ILE A 16 12.14 12.42 37.96
N VAL A 17 13.27 12.68 38.61
CA VAL A 17 14.53 13.01 37.93
C VAL A 17 15.04 11.83 37.11
N ILE A 18 14.95 10.60 37.63
CA ILE A 18 15.35 9.38 36.88
C ILE A 18 14.47 9.18 35.64
N CYS A 19 13.14 9.31 35.76
CA CYS A 19 12.23 9.20 34.62
C CYS A 19 12.52 10.25 33.54
N ALA A 20 12.79 11.49 33.93
CA ALA A 20 13.12 12.55 32.97
C ALA A 20 14.43 12.26 32.21
N VAL A 21 15.46 11.74 32.89
CA VAL A 21 16.74 11.37 32.25
C VAL A 21 16.55 10.20 31.28
N VAL A 22 15.75 9.19 31.64
CA VAL A 22 15.46 8.05 30.75
C VAL A 22 14.71 8.49 29.50
N LEU A 23 13.71 9.38 29.64
CA LEU A 23 12.95 9.88 28.48
C LEU A 23 13.84 10.66 27.50
N VAL A 24 14.76 11.50 27.99
CA VAL A 24 15.69 12.24 27.12
C VAL A 24 16.66 11.31 26.39
N ALA A 25 17.15 10.25 27.05
CA ALA A 25 18.02 9.27 26.43
C ALA A 25 17.33 8.45 25.34
N LEU A 26 16.05 8.09 25.52
CA LEU A 26 15.25 7.38 24.52
C LEU A 26 15.02 8.22 23.27
N ILE A 27 14.71 9.51 23.44
CA ILE A 27 14.50 10.44 22.32
C ILE A 27 15.81 10.66 21.55
N ALA A 28 16.94 10.86 22.24
CA ALA A 28 18.25 11.01 21.59
C ALA A 28 18.67 9.73 20.84
N GLY A 29 18.40 8.55 21.40
CA GLY A 29 18.64 7.26 20.74
C GLY A 29 17.82 7.08 19.45
N ALA A 30 16.54 7.46 19.47
CA ALA A 30 15.68 7.41 18.29
C ALA A 30 16.13 8.36 17.17
N VAL A 31 16.63 9.56 17.52
CA VAL A 31 17.16 10.52 16.53
C VAL A 31 18.44 10.00 15.86
N ILE A 32 19.35 9.40 16.62
CA ILE A 32 20.60 8.82 16.08
C ILE A 32 20.28 7.62 15.17
N LEU A 33 19.27 6.81 15.50
CA LEU A 33 18.80 5.71 14.65
C LEU A 33 18.23 6.23 13.32
N PHE A 34 17.44 7.31 13.34
CA PHE A 34 16.89 7.95 12.14
C PHE A 34 17.98 8.58 11.26
N MET A 35 18.97 9.24 11.87
CA MET A 35 20.11 9.81 11.14
C MET A 35 21.01 8.72 10.51
N ASN A 36 21.21 7.58 11.17
CA ASN A 36 21.98 6.46 10.61
C ASN A 36 21.26 5.68 9.51
N PHE A 37 19.92 5.75 9.42
CA PHE A 37 19.17 5.18 8.29
C PHE A 37 19.13 6.10 7.05
N SER A 38 19.61 7.33 7.14
CA SER A 38 19.80 8.23 5.99
C SER A 38 21.14 7.97 5.27
N GLY A 39 21.50 6.69 5.17
CA GLY A 39 22.69 6.21 4.47
C GLY A 39 22.59 6.45 2.97
N LYS A 40 23.20 7.55 2.53
CA LYS A 40 23.91 7.76 1.26
C LYS A 40 23.55 6.77 0.13
N ASN A 41 22.67 7.18 -0.78
CA ASN A 41 22.60 6.60 -2.12
C ASN A 41 23.57 7.36 -3.04
N ASP A 42 24.75 6.80 -3.26
CA ASP A 42 25.65 7.27 -4.31
C ASP A 42 25.09 6.86 -5.69
N ASN A 43 24.10 7.61 -6.18
CA ASN A 43 23.69 7.51 -7.57
C ASN A 43 24.54 8.48 -8.39
N SER A 44 25.55 7.93 -9.08
CA SER A 44 26.27 8.63 -10.14
C SER A 44 25.29 9.09 -11.22
N ALA A 45 24.86 10.35 -11.14
CA ALA A 45 24.02 10.98 -12.14
C ALA A 45 24.86 11.25 -13.40
N THR A 46 24.77 10.35 -14.38
CA THR A 46 25.15 10.67 -15.75
C THR A 46 24.11 11.63 -16.31
N THR A 47 24.46 12.91 -16.38
CA THR A 47 23.65 13.96 -16.98
C THR A 47 23.71 13.84 -18.50
N VAL A 48 22.63 13.37 -19.12
CA VAL A 48 22.41 13.51 -20.56
C VAL A 48 21.78 14.90 -20.78
N PRO A 49 22.33 15.76 -21.66
CA PRO A 49 21.80 17.10 -21.84
C PRO A 49 20.45 17.06 -22.56
N THR A 50 19.40 17.49 -21.87
CA THR A 50 18.10 17.82 -22.48
C THR A 50 18.27 19.08 -23.33
N SER A 51 18.23 18.92 -24.66
CA SER A 51 18.07 20.04 -25.58
C SER A 51 16.65 20.62 -25.43
N ALA A 52 16.59 21.91 -25.11
CA ALA A 52 15.36 22.68 -25.15
C ALA A 52 14.86 22.77 -26.60
N ILE A 53 13.64 22.30 -26.86
CA ILE A 53 12.92 22.62 -28.09
C ILE A 53 11.87 23.68 -27.74
N SER A 54 12.10 24.88 -28.28
CA SER A 54 11.18 26.01 -28.24
C SER A 54 9.88 25.69 -28.97
N THR A 55 8.76 25.95 -28.31
CA THR A 55 7.43 25.98 -28.91
C THR A 55 7.31 27.21 -29.81
N THR A 56 6.94 27.04 -31.08
CA THR A 56 6.36 28.12 -31.91
C THR A 56 5.33 27.55 -32.88
N ALA A 57 4.06 27.92 -32.61
CA ALA A 57 2.89 28.03 -33.49
C ALA A 57 2.65 26.99 -34.61
N VAL A 58 1.63 26.14 -34.42
CA VAL A 58 0.90 25.49 -35.52
C VAL A 58 -0.16 26.47 -36.04
N ASN A 59 0.04 26.94 -37.26
CA ASN A 59 -0.92 27.72 -38.01
C ASN A 59 -1.90 26.73 -38.68
N THR A 60 -3.19 26.82 -38.37
CA THR A 60 -4.23 26.02 -39.04
C THR A 60 -5.16 26.98 -39.76
N ASP A 61 -5.18 26.94 -41.10
CA ASP A 61 -6.23 27.56 -41.91
C ASP A 61 -7.01 26.44 -42.62
N PRO A 62 -8.35 26.50 -42.68
CA PRO A 62 -9.19 25.42 -43.16
C PRO A 62 -9.43 25.56 -44.67
N THR A 63 -9.54 24.44 -45.38
CA THR A 63 -10.15 24.46 -46.72
C THR A 63 -11.27 23.46 -46.79
N GLN A 64 -12.46 24.01 -46.99
CA GLN A 64 -13.69 23.36 -47.33
C GLN A 64 -13.54 22.55 -48.63
N ASN A 65 -14.17 21.38 -48.70
CA ASN A 65 -14.83 21.02 -49.95
C ASN A 65 -16.14 20.27 -49.66
N ILE A 66 -17.21 20.86 -50.17
CA ILE A 66 -18.58 20.37 -50.19
C ILE A 66 -18.73 19.50 -51.45
N SER A 67 -19.37 18.34 -51.31
CA SER A 67 -20.23 17.82 -52.38
C SER A 67 -21.25 16.84 -51.83
N ASP A 68 -22.50 17.29 -51.85
CA ASP A 68 -23.71 16.53 -51.65
C ASP A 68 -23.98 15.60 -52.84
N SER A 69 -24.44 14.38 -52.55
CA SER A 69 -25.54 13.79 -53.33
C SER A 69 -26.27 12.73 -52.51
N ALA A 70 -27.55 13.02 -52.30
CA ALA A 70 -28.52 12.21 -51.59
C ALA A 70 -28.94 10.96 -52.37
N SER A 71 -29.32 9.90 -51.65
CA SER A 71 -30.58 9.14 -51.83
C SER A 71 -30.70 8.04 -50.78
N GLU A 72 -31.74 8.12 -49.94
CA GLU A 72 -32.29 7.02 -49.12
C GLU A 72 -33.57 6.49 -49.82
N PRO A 73 -34.27 5.43 -49.34
CA PRO A 73 -33.90 4.29 -48.49
C PRO A 73 -34.39 2.94 -49.07
N THR A 74 -33.93 1.78 -48.57
CA THR A 74 -34.72 0.52 -48.54
C THR A 74 -34.15 -0.49 -47.52
N GLN A 75 -34.96 -0.87 -46.52
CA GLN A 75 -34.93 -2.14 -45.75
C GLN A 75 -36.10 -3.03 -46.28
N PRO A 76 -36.25 -4.35 -46.00
CA PRO A 76 -35.77 -5.10 -44.82
C PRO A 76 -35.30 -6.57 -45.00
N ALA A 77 -34.80 -7.12 -43.87
CA ALA A 77 -34.88 -8.50 -43.37
C ALA A 77 -33.79 -9.54 -43.76
N ALA A 78 -33.02 -10.00 -42.76
CA ALA A 78 -33.04 -11.38 -42.26
C ALA A 78 -32.21 -11.54 -40.97
N GLU A 79 -32.56 -12.57 -40.22
CA GLU A 79 -32.43 -12.78 -38.78
C GLU A 79 -31.20 -13.59 -38.35
N SER A 80 -30.87 -13.47 -37.06
CA SER A 80 -30.35 -14.51 -36.15
C SER A 80 -28.95 -15.09 -36.35
N GLY A 81 -28.09 -14.85 -35.35
CA GLY A 81 -26.85 -15.57 -35.11
C GLY A 81 -26.09 -15.05 -33.89
N VAL A 82 -26.54 -15.43 -32.69
CA VAL A 82 -25.87 -15.20 -31.41
C VAL A 82 -24.50 -15.89 -31.38
N THR A 83 -23.44 -15.14 -31.07
CA THR A 83 -22.25 -15.70 -30.41
C THR A 83 -21.84 -14.79 -29.27
N SER A 84 -22.26 -15.19 -28.07
CA SER A 84 -21.74 -14.73 -26.79
C SER A 84 -20.24 -15.00 -26.74
N GLN A 85 -19.43 -13.95 -26.62
CA GLN A 85 -18.01 -14.09 -26.26
C GLN A 85 -17.90 -13.96 -24.75
N GLU A 86 -17.64 -15.10 -24.12
CA GLU A 86 -17.10 -15.21 -22.76
C GLU A 86 -15.72 -14.50 -22.73
N PRO A 87 -15.43 -13.63 -21.75
CA PRO A 87 -14.08 -13.10 -21.58
C PRO A 87 -13.17 -14.24 -21.13
N THR A 88 -12.19 -14.56 -21.96
CA THR A 88 -11.10 -15.47 -21.63
C THR A 88 -10.43 -15.03 -20.32
N GLU A 89 -10.53 -15.85 -19.27
CA GLU A 89 -9.62 -15.78 -18.12
C GLU A 89 -8.20 -15.95 -18.64
N GLN A 90 -7.44 -14.85 -18.74
CA GLN A 90 -6.00 -14.92 -18.90
C GLN A 90 -5.44 -15.40 -17.56
N GLY A 91 -5.29 -16.72 -17.46
CA GLY A 91 -4.54 -17.34 -16.38
C GLY A 91 -3.13 -16.73 -16.33
N PHE A 92 -2.86 -15.98 -15.27
CA PHE A 92 -1.51 -15.62 -14.89
C PHE A 92 -0.78 -16.91 -14.51
N THR A 93 -0.04 -17.49 -15.45
CA THR A 93 1.02 -18.44 -15.12
C THR A 93 2.12 -17.64 -14.42
N SER A 94 2.07 -17.63 -13.09
CA SER A 94 3.22 -17.32 -12.25
C SER A 94 4.23 -18.44 -12.45
N GLU A 95 5.37 -18.12 -13.08
CA GLU A 95 6.52 -19.01 -13.08
C GLU A 95 7.00 -19.15 -11.62
N SER A 96 6.78 -20.32 -11.03
CA SER A 96 7.28 -20.70 -9.72
C SER A 96 8.80 -20.73 -9.77
N SER A 97 9.45 -19.72 -9.20
CA SER A 97 10.86 -19.84 -8.82
C SER A 97 10.93 -20.65 -7.53
N ASP A 98 11.36 -21.91 -7.65
CA ASP A 98 11.58 -22.89 -6.58
C ASP A 98 12.72 -22.47 -5.62
N ASN A 99 12.58 -21.34 -4.94
CA ASN A 99 13.27 -21.11 -3.68
C ASN A 99 12.28 -21.50 -2.57
N ASP A 100 12.35 -22.76 -2.16
CA ASP A 100 11.65 -23.35 -1.01
C ASP A 100 12.22 -22.80 0.31
N SER A 101 12.29 -21.47 0.42
CA SER A 101 12.53 -20.76 1.66
C SER A 101 11.18 -20.29 2.16
N GLU A 102 10.69 -20.93 3.22
CA GLU A 102 9.47 -20.53 3.90
C GLU A 102 9.56 -19.04 4.30
N ILE A 103 8.60 -18.23 3.85
CA ILE A 103 8.54 -16.81 4.19
C ILE A 103 8.14 -16.70 5.67
N VAL A 104 9.05 -16.20 6.50
CA VAL A 104 8.79 -16.00 7.93
C VAL A 104 8.21 -14.62 8.15
N VAL A 105 7.00 -14.57 8.70
CA VAL A 105 6.33 -13.31 9.07
C VAL A 105 6.66 -12.96 10.52
N PRO A 106 7.17 -11.75 10.82
CA PRO A 106 7.51 -11.36 12.18
C PRO A 106 6.27 -11.01 13.01
N THR A 107 6.32 -11.36 14.29
CA THR A 107 5.38 -10.85 15.31
C THR A 107 5.78 -9.44 15.72
N ILE A 108 4.80 -8.53 15.83
CA ILE A 108 5.05 -7.10 16.11
C ILE A 108 4.49 -6.64 17.46
N SER A 109 3.36 -7.18 17.92
CA SER A 109 2.72 -6.74 19.17
C SER A 109 2.95 -7.72 20.33
N GLY A 110 3.30 -8.97 20.02
CA GLY A 110 3.35 -10.06 21.01
C GLY A 110 1.96 -10.50 21.49
N GLU A 111 0.90 -10.02 20.85
CA GLU A 111 -0.46 -10.52 21.07
C GLU A 111 -0.63 -11.94 20.52
N GLU A 112 -1.65 -12.64 20.99
CA GLU A 112 -1.98 -13.97 20.47
C GLU A 112 -2.44 -13.85 19.01
N GLN A 113 -1.91 -14.73 18.15
CA GLN A 113 -2.27 -14.72 16.74
C GLN A 113 -3.73 -15.14 16.56
N LYS A 114 -4.49 -14.33 15.82
CA LYS A 114 -5.85 -14.67 15.39
C LYS A 114 -5.80 -15.72 14.26
N PRO A 115 -6.89 -16.48 14.05
CA PRO A 115 -6.99 -17.40 12.90
C PRO A 115 -6.75 -16.68 11.57
N LYS A 116 -6.12 -17.40 10.64
CA LYS A 116 -5.99 -17.00 9.23
C LYS A 116 -7.37 -17.04 8.55
N PHE A 117 -7.47 -16.37 7.41
CA PHE A 117 -8.72 -16.23 6.65
C PHE A 117 -8.47 -16.24 5.14
N SER A 118 -9.53 -16.41 4.34
CA SER A 118 -9.48 -16.16 2.90
C SER A 118 -10.34 -14.96 2.54
N ALA A 119 -9.76 -13.97 1.87
CA ALA A 119 -10.48 -12.80 1.35
C ALA A 119 -9.67 -12.05 0.30
N THR A 120 -10.37 -11.40 -0.63
CA THR A 120 -9.78 -10.39 -1.51
C THR A 120 -10.41 -9.04 -1.20
N LEU A 121 -9.59 -8.06 -0.85
CA LEU A 121 -10.04 -6.69 -0.59
C LEU A 121 -9.35 -5.73 -1.55
N VAL A 122 -10.14 -4.87 -2.20
CA VAL A 122 -9.71 -3.96 -3.26
C VAL A 122 -9.62 -2.55 -2.70
N PRO A 123 -8.57 -1.77 -3.03
CA PRO A 123 -8.50 -0.39 -2.57
C PRO A 123 -9.59 0.42 -3.28
N TYR A 124 -10.31 1.23 -2.51
CA TYR A 124 -11.42 2.03 -3.03
C TYR A 124 -11.31 3.52 -2.69
N TYR A 125 -10.45 3.87 -1.74
CA TYR A 125 -10.27 5.24 -1.28
C TYR A 125 -8.83 5.44 -0.80
N ALA A 126 -8.25 6.58 -1.12
CA ALA A 126 -6.93 6.97 -0.63
C ALA A 126 -6.94 8.44 -0.21
N LYS A 127 -6.22 8.74 0.86
CA LYS A 127 -6.17 10.07 1.44
C LYS A 127 -4.78 10.37 1.96
N ASP A 128 -4.29 11.57 1.70
CA ASP A 128 -3.08 12.05 2.34
C ASP A 128 -3.31 12.16 3.86
N GLU A 129 -2.31 11.79 4.68
CA GLU A 129 -2.44 11.88 6.13
C GLU A 129 -2.33 13.31 6.66
N ASN A 130 -1.60 14.16 5.94
CA ASN A 130 -1.30 15.54 6.33
C ASN A 130 -2.30 16.54 5.76
N SER A 131 -2.91 16.22 4.61
CA SER A 131 -3.98 17.00 4.02
C SER A 131 -5.31 16.26 4.11
N SER A 132 -6.43 16.97 4.16
CA SER A 132 -7.74 16.31 4.08
C SER A 132 -8.09 15.87 2.65
N GLU A 133 -7.14 15.92 1.72
CA GLU A 133 -7.38 15.73 0.29
C GLU A 133 -7.38 14.25 -0.06
N GLU A 134 -8.33 13.89 -0.93
CA GLU A 134 -8.40 12.58 -1.53
C GLU A 134 -7.32 12.44 -2.61
N VAL A 135 -6.68 11.27 -2.66
CA VAL A 135 -5.69 10.91 -3.66
C VAL A 135 -6.30 9.89 -4.61
N SER A 136 -6.18 10.14 -5.91
CA SER A 136 -6.60 9.17 -6.93
C SER A 136 -5.77 7.89 -6.81
N LEU A 137 -6.44 6.73 -6.77
CA LEU A 137 -5.77 5.42 -6.78
C LEU A 137 -4.88 5.22 -8.03
N ARG A 138 -5.23 5.87 -9.14
CA ARG A 138 -4.43 5.85 -10.38
C ARG A 138 -3.18 6.69 -10.29
N ASP A 139 -3.24 7.77 -9.53
CA ASP A 139 -2.06 8.61 -9.30
C ASP A 139 -1.13 7.94 -8.28
N LEU A 140 -1.70 7.25 -7.29
CA LEU A 140 -0.95 6.51 -6.27
C LEU A 140 -0.29 5.24 -6.82
N PHE A 141 -1.05 4.36 -7.48
CA PHE A 141 -0.57 3.06 -7.97
C PHE A 141 -0.12 3.10 -9.44
N GLY A 142 -0.26 4.24 -10.10
CA GLY A 142 0.08 4.43 -11.51
C GLY A 142 -1.05 4.07 -12.48
N SER A 143 -0.92 4.56 -13.71
CA SER A 143 -1.91 4.37 -14.78
C SER A 143 -2.14 2.91 -15.15
N ALA A 144 -1.16 2.04 -14.91
CA ALA A 144 -1.20 0.60 -15.19
C ALA A 144 -1.94 -0.23 -14.13
N TYR A 145 -2.37 0.37 -13.02
CA TYR A 145 -3.27 -0.29 -12.07
C TYR A 145 -4.48 -0.88 -12.84
N SER A 146 -5.19 -1.87 -12.34
CA SER A 146 -6.35 -2.43 -13.08
C SER A 146 -7.54 -2.75 -12.19
N GLY A 147 -7.49 -2.33 -10.93
CA GLY A 147 -8.52 -2.66 -9.95
C GLY A 147 -8.20 -3.92 -9.13
N GLY A 148 -6.97 -4.43 -9.18
CA GLY A 148 -6.55 -5.53 -8.32
C GLY A 148 -6.47 -5.14 -6.85
N GLY A 149 -6.50 -6.13 -5.97
CA GLY A 149 -6.49 -5.92 -4.52
C GLY A 149 -5.50 -6.83 -3.82
N PHE A 150 -5.58 -6.85 -2.50
CA PHE A 150 -4.87 -7.80 -1.66
C PHE A 150 -5.70 -9.06 -1.50
N THR A 151 -5.13 -10.21 -1.85
CA THR A 151 -5.73 -11.52 -1.66
C THR A 151 -4.99 -12.26 -0.57
N PHE A 152 -5.72 -12.65 0.46
CA PHE A 152 -5.25 -13.45 1.59
C PHE A 152 -5.85 -14.84 1.45
N ASN A 153 -5.04 -15.86 1.73
CA ASN A 153 -5.47 -17.25 1.72
C ASN A 153 -5.44 -17.84 3.13
N GLU A 154 -6.27 -18.85 3.39
CA GLU A 154 -6.41 -19.47 4.71
C GLU A 154 -5.14 -20.20 5.17
N ASP A 155 -4.26 -20.59 4.24
CA ASP A 155 -2.95 -21.16 4.55
C ASP A 155 -1.93 -20.12 5.07
N GLY A 156 -2.26 -18.83 4.97
CA GLY A 156 -1.40 -17.72 5.39
C GLY A 156 -0.56 -17.15 4.26
N THR A 157 -0.77 -17.58 3.01
CA THR A 157 -0.17 -16.95 1.84
C THR A 157 -0.93 -15.69 1.43
N PHE A 158 -0.23 -14.80 0.73
CA PHE A 158 -0.72 -13.50 0.32
C PHE A 158 -0.33 -13.21 -1.13
N ILE A 159 -1.21 -12.51 -1.86
CA ILE A 159 -0.98 -12.00 -3.21
C ILE A 159 -1.37 -10.52 -3.26
N ASP A 160 -0.44 -9.70 -3.71
CA ASP A 160 -0.62 -8.30 -4.11
C ASP A 160 -1.02 -8.24 -5.59
N GLY A 161 -2.30 -7.99 -5.85
CA GLY A 161 -2.83 -7.75 -7.19
C GLY A 161 -2.76 -6.29 -7.64
N ILE A 162 -2.22 -5.38 -6.81
CA ILE A 162 -2.09 -3.96 -7.12
C ILE A 162 -0.79 -3.72 -7.89
N THR A 163 0.30 -4.31 -7.40
CA THR A 163 1.63 -4.11 -7.98
C THR A 163 1.97 -5.17 -9.04
N ASN A 164 2.29 -4.71 -10.24
CA ASN A 164 2.77 -5.58 -11.32
C ASN A 164 4.28 -5.81 -11.20
N THR A 165 4.73 -6.31 -10.05
CA THR A 165 6.15 -6.66 -9.82
C THR A 165 6.31 -8.16 -9.65
N SER A 166 7.52 -8.68 -9.84
CA SER A 166 7.81 -10.11 -9.64
C SER A 166 7.74 -10.55 -8.17
N ALA A 167 7.74 -9.61 -7.23
CA ALA A 167 7.63 -9.86 -5.80
C ALA A 167 6.27 -9.35 -5.31
N ASN A 168 5.20 -9.90 -5.88
CA ASN A 168 3.81 -9.55 -5.56
C ASN A 168 3.12 -10.65 -4.73
N SER A 169 3.88 -11.52 -4.07
CA SER A 169 3.37 -12.57 -3.20
C SER A 169 4.13 -12.59 -1.89
N GLY A 170 3.56 -13.25 -0.88
CA GLY A 170 4.12 -13.28 0.45
C GLY A 170 3.39 -14.21 1.40
N ALA A 171 3.64 -14.02 2.68
CA ALA A 171 2.90 -14.63 3.77
C ALA A 171 2.35 -13.55 4.72
N TYR A 172 1.35 -13.92 5.53
CA TYR A 172 0.80 -13.04 6.54
C TYR A 172 0.41 -13.78 7.83
N ILE A 173 0.33 -13.00 8.91
CA ILE A 173 -0.30 -13.36 10.18
C ILE A 173 -1.25 -12.26 10.62
N VAL A 174 -2.08 -12.54 11.64
CA VAL A 174 -3.00 -11.58 12.22
C VAL A 174 -2.71 -11.45 13.72
N GLU A 175 -2.42 -10.23 14.18
CA GLU A 175 -2.20 -9.91 15.60
C GLU A 175 -3.08 -8.74 15.99
N GLY A 176 -4.01 -8.98 16.92
CA GLY A 176 -4.99 -7.97 17.30
C GLY A 176 -5.78 -7.49 16.09
N ASP A 177 -5.78 -6.18 15.86
CA ASP A 177 -6.42 -5.57 14.69
C ASP A 177 -5.43 -5.29 13.55
N ASN A 178 -4.26 -5.94 13.55
CA ASN A 178 -3.28 -5.81 12.49
C ASN A 178 -3.14 -7.10 11.69
N ILE A 179 -3.02 -6.95 10.37
CA ILE A 179 -2.53 -7.99 9.47
C ILE A 179 -1.08 -7.63 9.16
N ILE A 180 -0.15 -8.50 9.54
CA ILE A 180 1.27 -8.32 9.22
C ILE A 180 1.57 -9.14 7.98
N ILE A 181 2.05 -8.46 6.93
CA ILE A 181 2.33 -9.04 5.62
C ILE A 181 3.83 -8.96 5.40
N THR A 182 4.44 -10.08 5.00
CA THR A 182 5.83 -10.14 4.55
C THR A 182 5.85 -10.61 3.10
N TYR A 183 6.32 -9.75 2.21
CA TYR A 183 6.53 -10.07 0.81
C TYR A 183 7.71 -11.04 0.65
N SER A 184 7.75 -11.76 -0.47
CA SER A 184 8.84 -12.68 -0.84
C SER A 184 10.22 -12.02 -0.99
N ASN A 185 10.29 -10.69 -0.99
CA ASN A 185 11.52 -9.91 -0.96
C ASN A 185 11.83 -9.31 0.42
N ASP A 186 11.26 -9.88 1.49
CA ASP A 186 11.43 -9.51 2.89
C ASP A 186 10.92 -8.11 3.29
N LYS A 187 10.18 -7.43 2.40
CA LYS A 187 9.49 -6.20 2.76
C LYS A 187 8.26 -6.49 3.60
N ASN A 188 8.05 -5.69 4.63
CA ASN A 188 6.92 -5.84 5.54
C ASN A 188 5.91 -4.71 5.35
N VAL A 189 4.64 -5.07 5.40
CA VAL A 189 3.50 -4.14 5.39
C VAL A 189 2.59 -4.49 6.56
N ILE A 190 2.08 -3.46 7.23
CA ILE A 190 1.10 -3.62 8.30
C ILE A 190 -0.21 -3.01 7.80
N ALA A 191 -1.25 -3.82 7.76
CA ALA A 191 -2.62 -3.36 7.50
C ALA A 191 -3.39 -3.31 8.82
N ALA A 192 -3.98 -2.16 9.13
CA ALA A 192 -4.82 -1.98 10.31
C ALA A 192 -6.29 -2.24 9.94
N VAL A 193 -6.89 -3.26 10.52
CA VAL A 193 -8.28 -3.64 10.31
C VAL A 193 -9.19 -2.65 11.02
N THR A 194 -10.09 -2.03 10.28
CA THR A 194 -11.03 -1.03 10.78
C THR A 194 -12.42 -1.60 10.97
N GLU A 195 -12.77 -2.67 10.25
CA GLU A 195 -14.03 -3.39 10.39
C GLU A 195 -13.84 -4.90 10.16
N TRP A 196 -14.45 -5.71 11.03
CA TRP A 196 -14.45 -7.16 10.94
C TRP A 196 -15.84 -7.70 10.56
N ASN A 197 -15.87 -8.78 9.76
CA ASN A 197 -17.03 -9.62 9.55
C ASN A 197 -16.73 -11.05 10.06
N GLY A 198 -17.02 -11.29 11.34
CA GLY A 198 -16.52 -12.47 12.03
C GLY A 198 -15.00 -12.42 12.16
N ASN A 199 -14.31 -13.46 11.66
CA ASN A 199 -12.84 -13.53 11.67
C ASN A 199 -12.20 -13.02 10.37
N VAL A 200 -13.00 -12.53 9.42
CA VAL A 200 -12.53 -12.02 8.13
C VAL A 200 -12.60 -10.50 8.15
N PRO A 201 -11.53 -9.77 7.75
CA PRO A 201 -11.60 -8.33 7.61
C PRO A 201 -12.66 -7.93 6.58
N LYS A 202 -13.50 -6.96 6.93
CA LYS A 202 -14.41 -6.30 6.00
C LYS A 202 -13.84 -5.00 5.48
N GLU A 203 -13.07 -4.30 6.30
CA GLU A 203 -12.35 -3.09 5.91
C GLU A 203 -11.01 -3.03 6.65
N PHE A 204 -9.95 -2.65 5.95
CA PHE A 204 -8.67 -2.29 6.57
C PHE A 204 -8.03 -1.12 5.85
N THR A 205 -7.01 -0.55 6.48
CA THR A 205 -6.18 0.51 5.92
C THR A 205 -4.71 0.14 5.89
N VAL A 206 -4.00 0.60 4.86
CA VAL A 206 -2.54 0.49 4.75
C VAL A 206 -1.96 1.87 4.48
N ASN A 207 -0.85 2.20 5.14
CA ASN A 207 -0.10 3.42 4.85
C ASN A 207 0.94 3.18 3.75
N PHE A 208 0.80 3.89 2.63
CA PHE A 208 1.78 3.92 1.56
C PHE A 208 2.47 5.28 1.54
N GLY A 209 3.55 5.42 2.32
CA GLY A 209 4.41 6.60 2.30
C GLY A 209 3.70 7.90 2.70
N GLY A 210 2.82 7.84 3.71
CA GLY A 210 2.02 8.98 4.17
C GLY A 210 0.64 9.12 3.51
N ILE A 211 0.29 8.19 2.62
CA ILE A 211 -1.06 8.06 2.07
C ILE A 211 -1.76 6.88 2.74
N THR A 212 -2.86 7.13 3.44
CA THR A 212 -3.72 6.07 3.96
C THR A 212 -4.64 5.57 2.85
N VAL A 213 -4.59 4.27 2.56
CA VAL A 213 -5.44 3.62 1.56
C VAL A 213 -6.39 2.67 2.27
N SER A 214 -7.69 2.78 1.99
CA SER A 214 -8.75 1.93 2.51
C SER A 214 -9.13 0.83 1.51
N PHE A 215 -9.35 -0.38 2.03
CA PHE A 215 -9.64 -1.60 1.28
C PHE A 215 -10.96 -2.22 1.73
N LYS A 216 -11.75 -2.76 0.79
CA LYS A 216 -13.05 -3.43 1.04
C LYS A 216 -13.23 -4.66 0.16
#